data_AF-K1TUQ6-F1
#
_entry.id   AF-K1TUQ6-F1
#
_cell.length_a   1.000
_cell.length_b   1.000
_cell.length_c   1.000
_cell.angle_alpha   90.00
_cell.angle_beta   90.00
_cell.angle_gamma   90.00
#
_symmetry.space_group_name_H-M   'P 1'
#
loop_
_entity.id
_entity.type
_entity.pdbx_description
1 polymer ?
#
loop_
_entity_poly.entity_id
_entity_poly.type
_entity_poly.pdbx_seq_one_letter_code
_entity_poly.pdbx_strand_id
1 'polypeptide(L)'
;MTGHVLGDEANSTHYCAMLQVKNTDGKVWASDSVLHLKDVSEAIIYLVNETSYNGFDKHPVKEGAPYIENVTDEAWHLANFTYEEFKQRHIADYKKLFDRVSLNLKGAKFDATRPTDKQLLAYSDNHESNPYLEQLYFQYGRYLLISSSRTKGVPANLQGLWAPALRSPWRGNYTININLEENYWPAEIANLSELVAPVDGLVEGMAVTGRHNAQHFYGIDKGWCAGHNTDA
;
A
#
# COMPACT_ATOMS: atom_id res chain seq x y z
N MET A 1 -13.28 3.48 15.05
CA MET A 1 -12.16 4.18 15.70
C MET A 1 -11.82 5.39 14.86
N THR A 2 -11.87 6.59 15.43
CA THR A 2 -11.53 7.84 14.73
C THR A 2 -10.25 8.42 15.32
N GLY A 3 -9.51 9.17 14.53
CA GLY A 3 -8.33 9.89 14.98
C GLY A 3 -7.75 10.76 13.88
N HIS A 4 -6.57 11.32 14.13
CA HIS A 4 -5.81 12.08 13.13
C HIS A 4 -4.33 11.71 13.20
N VAL A 5 -3.62 11.94 12.10
CA VAL A 5 -2.18 11.70 12.01
C VAL A 5 -1.41 12.68 12.91
N LEU A 6 -0.14 12.38 13.18
CA LEU A 6 0.72 13.20 14.04
C LEU A 6 0.76 14.66 13.57
N GLY A 7 0.39 15.60 14.44
CA GLY A 7 0.38 17.02 14.14
C GLY A 7 -0.73 17.76 14.88
N ASP A 8 -1.01 18.98 14.44
CA ASP A 8 -2.17 19.75 14.87
C ASP A 8 -3.44 19.16 14.24
N GLU A 9 -4.42 18.79 15.06
CA GLU A 9 -5.71 18.24 14.64
C GLU A 9 -6.41 19.14 13.60
N ALA A 10 -6.27 20.46 13.74
CA ALA A 10 -6.88 21.43 12.83
C ALA A 10 -6.22 21.47 11.44
N ASN A 11 -5.03 20.89 11.29
CA ASN A 11 -4.18 20.98 10.10
C ASN A 11 -3.60 19.62 9.66
N SER A 12 -4.11 18.51 10.17
CA SER A 12 -3.63 17.15 9.87
C SER A 12 -4.74 16.31 9.24
N THR A 13 -4.35 15.22 8.58
CA THR A 13 -5.29 14.26 8.00
C THR A 13 -5.96 13.44 9.09
N HIS A 14 -7.29 13.35 9.03
CA HIS A 14 -8.10 12.52 9.92
C HIS A 14 -8.30 11.14 9.31
N TYR A 15 -8.65 10.16 10.14
CA TYR A 15 -8.97 8.81 9.70
C TYR A 15 -10.12 8.22 10.51
N CYS A 16 -10.79 7.25 9.90
CA CYS A 16 -11.76 6.40 10.58
C CYS A 16 -11.57 4.95 10.14
N ALA A 17 -11.40 4.07 11.11
CA ALA A 17 -11.33 2.63 10.91
C ALA A 17 -12.53 1.92 11.54
N MET A 18 -13.20 1.05 10.80
CA MET A 18 -14.28 0.19 11.29
C MET A 18 -13.86 -1.27 11.25
N LEU A 19 -14.04 -1.95 12.39
CA LEU A 19 -13.81 -3.39 12.53
C LEU A 19 -15.17 -4.07 12.67
N GLN A 20 -15.46 -5.03 11.80
CA GLN A 20 -16.68 -5.83 11.86
C GLN A 20 -16.31 -7.31 11.89
N VAL A 21 -17.02 -8.08 12.71
CA VAL A 21 -16.87 -9.53 12.79
C VAL A 21 -18.18 -10.20 12.43
N LYS A 22 -18.12 -11.15 11.50
CA LYS A 22 -19.19 -12.11 11.24
C LYS A 22 -18.77 -13.47 11.81
N ASN A 23 -19.70 -14.14 12.48
CA ASN A 23 -19.49 -15.45 13.12
C ASN A 23 -20.72 -16.32 12.90
N THR A 24 -20.53 -17.64 12.86
CA THR A 24 -21.61 -18.63 12.68
C THR A 24 -22.17 -19.15 13.99
N ASP A 25 -21.37 -19.11 15.06
CA ASP A 25 -21.71 -19.58 16.41
C ASP A 25 -21.03 -18.73 17.48
N GLY A 26 -21.25 -19.06 18.74
CA GLY A 26 -20.69 -18.30 19.87
C GLY A 26 -21.30 -16.91 20.02
N LYS A 27 -20.57 -16.04 20.72
CA LYS A 27 -20.96 -14.65 21.01
C LYS A 27 -19.85 -13.69 20.66
N VAL A 28 -20.23 -12.57 20.04
CA VAL A 28 -19.35 -11.43 19.76
C VAL A 28 -19.95 -10.20 20.44
N TRP A 29 -19.14 -9.48 21.21
CA TRP A 29 -19.55 -8.21 21.80
C TRP A 29 -18.37 -7.25 21.92
N ALA A 30 -18.64 -5.96 21.80
CA ALA A 30 -17.64 -4.92 22.01
C ALA A 30 -17.66 -4.46 23.47
N SER A 31 -16.48 -4.16 24.03
CA SER A 31 -16.32 -3.28 25.18
C SER A 31 -15.86 -1.89 24.71
N ASP A 32 -15.25 -1.12 25.60
CA ASP A 32 -14.65 0.19 25.33
C ASP A 32 -13.57 0.17 24.21
N SER A 33 -12.63 -0.77 24.26
CA SER A 33 -11.45 -0.82 23.39
C SER A 33 -11.16 -2.21 22.82
N VAL A 34 -11.99 -3.20 23.16
CA VAL A 34 -11.75 -4.61 22.81
C VAL A 34 -13.02 -5.21 22.20
N LEU A 35 -12.85 -5.99 21.14
CA LEU A 35 -13.89 -6.87 20.62
C LEU A 35 -13.67 -8.28 21.16
N HIS A 36 -14.66 -8.80 21.88
CA HIS A 36 -14.60 -10.09 22.53
C HIS A 36 -15.30 -11.14 21.69
N LEU A 37 -14.66 -12.31 21.52
CA LEU A 37 -15.22 -13.49 20.87
C LEU A 37 -15.21 -14.63 21.88
N LYS A 38 -16.35 -15.25 22.13
CA LYS A 38 -16.48 -16.38 23.07
C LYS A 38 -17.24 -17.53 22.43
N ASP A 39 -16.70 -18.75 22.58
CA ASP A 39 -17.28 -19.99 22.06
C ASP A 39 -17.54 -19.93 20.54
N VAL A 40 -16.69 -19.20 19.80
CA VAL A 40 -16.75 -19.02 18.35
C VAL A 40 -15.83 -20.03 17.67
N SER A 41 -16.34 -20.80 16.69
CA SER A 41 -15.55 -21.75 15.90
C SER A 41 -14.90 -21.10 14.67
N GLU A 42 -15.58 -20.13 14.05
CA GLU A 42 -15.07 -19.36 12.92
C GLU A 42 -15.48 -17.88 13.04
N ALA A 43 -14.52 -16.99 12.79
CA ALA A 43 -14.74 -15.55 12.74
C ALA A 43 -14.14 -14.96 11.47
N ILE A 44 -14.96 -14.25 10.70
CA ILE A 44 -14.52 -13.47 9.56
C ILE A 44 -14.43 -12.02 9.99
N ILE A 45 -13.21 -11.48 9.95
CA ILE A 45 -12.90 -10.12 10.38
C ILE A 45 -12.77 -9.24 9.14
N TYR A 46 -13.52 -8.14 9.12
CA TYR A 46 -13.42 -7.10 8.12
C TYR A 46 -12.87 -5.84 8.78
N LEU A 47 -11.85 -5.26 8.16
CA LEU A 47 -11.27 -3.98 8.55
C LEU A 47 -11.38 -3.03 7.37
N VAL A 48 -12.10 -1.92 7.57
CA VAL A 48 -12.26 -0.85 6.60
C VAL A 48 -11.61 0.40 7.18
N ASN A 49 -10.83 1.13 6.40
CA ASN A 49 -10.15 2.33 6.86
C ASN A 49 -10.17 3.41 5.79
N GLU A 50 -10.63 4.59 6.15
CA GLU A 50 -10.67 5.77 5.29
C GLU A 50 -9.96 6.95 5.93
N THR A 51 -9.49 7.88 5.09
CA THR A 51 -8.80 9.10 5.54
C THR A 51 -9.44 10.34 4.93
N SER A 52 -9.24 11.49 5.58
CA SER A 52 -9.69 12.78 5.05
C SER A 52 -8.79 13.32 3.93
N TYR A 53 -7.77 12.58 3.50
CA TYR A 53 -6.90 12.99 2.40
C TYR A 53 -7.72 13.16 1.12
N ASN A 54 -7.59 14.33 0.49
CA ASN A 54 -8.38 14.70 -0.69
C ASN A 54 -7.51 15.28 -1.82
N GLY A 55 -6.21 14.96 -1.80
CA GLY A 55 -5.22 15.48 -2.73
C GLY A 55 -4.28 16.53 -2.12
N PHE A 56 -3.16 16.75 -2.80
CA PHE A 56 -2.08 17.65 -2.37
C PHE A 56 -2.49 19.13 -2.26
N ASP A 57 -3.56 19.54 -2.95
CA ASP A 57 -4.03 20.92 -3.06
C ASP A 57 -5.24 21.23 -2.17
N LYS A 58 -5.64 20.32 -1.29
CA LYS A 58 -6.80 20.47 -0.40
C LYS A 58 -6.38 20.56 1.05
N HIS A 59 -7.02 21.47 1.78
CA HIS A 59 -6.85 21.54 3.22
C HIS A 59 -7.41 20.27 3.89
N PRO A 60 -6.64 19.51 4.70
CA PRO A 60 -7.00 18.15 5.13
C PRO A 60 -8.23 18.06 6.04
N VAL A 61 -8.58 19.17 6.71
CA VAL A 61 -9.80 19.28 7.54
C VAL A 61 -10.95 20.00 6.83
N LYS A 62 -10.72 21.25 6.35
CA LYS A 62 -11.77 22.09 5.75
C LYS A 62 -12.26 21.60 4.38
N GLU A 63 -11.39 20.92 3.64
CA GLU A 63 -11.66 20.38 2.30
C GLU A 63 -11.33 18.88 2.27
N GLY A 64 -11.32 18.23 3.44
CA GLY A 64 -11.05 16.80 3.55
C GLY A 64 -12.14 15.95 2.90
N ALA A 65 -11.77 14.75 2.48
CA ALA A 65 -12.73 13.76 2.00
C ALA A 65 -13.72 13.38 3.12
N PRO A 66 -14.98 13.00 2.80
CA PRO A 66 -15.99 12.59 3.78
C PRO A 66 -15.69 11.19 4.33
N TYR A 67 -14.60 11.06 5.07
CA TYR A 67 -13.98 9.79 5.45
C TYR A 67 -14.83 8.97 6.43
N ILE A 68 -15.69 9.62 7.23
CA ILE A 68 -16.62 8.92 8.13
C ILE A 68 -17.78 8.32 7.33
N GLU A 69 -18.31 9.06 6.37
CA GLU A 69 -19.36 8.61 5.47
C GLU A 69 -18.86 7.46 4.60
N ASN A 70 -17.66 7.61 4.00
CA ASN A 70 -17.04 6.59 3.16
C ASN A 70 -16.84 5.27 3.91
N VAL A 71 -16.20 5.28 5.09
CA VAL A 71 -15.97 4.04 5.84
C VAL A 71 -17.27 3.39 6.29
N THR A 72 -18.30 4.20 6.62
CA THR A 72 -19.60 3.69 7.03
C THR A 72 -20.32 3.04 5.87
N ASP A 73 -20.26 3.67 4.69
CA ASP A 73 -20.84 3.15 3.45
C ASP A 73 -20.16 1.83 3.05
N GLU A 74 -18.83 1.79 3.03
CA GLU A 74 -18.07 0.57 2.72
C GLU A 74 -18.35 -0.54 3.72
N ALA A 75 -18.35 -0.23 5.02
CA ALA A 75 -18.68 -1.21 6.08
C ALA A 75 -20.11 -1.75 5.93
N TRP A 76 -21.08 -0.89 5.57
CA TRP A 76 -22.45 -1.32 5.31
C TRP A 76 -22.53 -2.28 4.10
N HIS A 77 -21.77 -2.00 3.04
CA HIS A 77 -21.72 -2.85 1.84
C HIS A 77 -21.04 -4.21 2.07
N LEU A 78 -20.32 -4.42 3.18
CA LEU A 78 -19.80 -5.75 3.56
C LEU A 78 -20.91 -6.79 3.75
N ALA A 79 -22.16 -6.37 4.01
CA ALA A 79 -23.30 -7.27 4.10
C ALA A 79 -23.69 -7.88 2.74
N ASN A 80 -23.32 -7.25 1.62
CA ASN A 80 -23.76 -7.63 0.28
C ASN A 80 -23.04 -8.86 -0.29
N PHE A 81 -21.92 -9.25 0.31
CA PHE A 81 -21.13 -10.39 -0.14
C PHE A 81 -20.74 -11.30 1.02
N THR A 82 -20.59 -12.58 0.70
CA THR A 82 -19.99 -13.60 1.54
C THR A 82 -18.45 -13.49 1.50
N TYR A 83 -17.78 -14.10 2.48
CA TYR A 83 -16.32 -14.18 2.48
C TYR A 83 -15.78 -14.85 1.20
N GLU A 84 -16.42 -15.94 0.76
CA GLU A 84 -15.97 -16.65 -0.44
C GLU A 84 -16.13 -15.80 -1.71
N GLU A 85 -17.18 -14.98 -1.82
CA GLU A 85 -17.32 -14.03 -2.92
C GLU A 85 -16.24 -12.94 -2.88
N PHE A 86 -15.95 -12.37 -1.70
CA PHE A 86 -14.86 -11.40 -1.54
C PHE A 86 -13.51 -12.02 -1.93
N LYS A 87 -13.23 -13.23 -1.43
CA LYS A 87 -12.01 -13.97 -1.73
C LYS A 87 -11.87 -14.28 -3.22
N GLN A 88 -12.93 -14.75 -3.87
CA GLN A 88 -12.93 -15.02 -5.31
C GLN A 88 -12.67 -13.74 -6.11
N ARG A 89 -13.33 -12.63 -5.76
CA ARG A 89 -13.11 -11.32 -6.40
C ARG A 89 -11.67 -10.83 -6.22
N HIS A 90 -11.13 -10.94 -5.00
CA HIS A 90 -9.74 -10.59 -4.69
C HIS A 90 -8.76 -11.43 -5.52
N ILE A 91 -8.90 -12.76 -5.51
CA ILE A 91 -8.04 -13.68 -6.26
C ILE A 91 -8.14 -13.38 -7.77
N ALA A 92 -9.33 -13.12 -8.29
CA ALA A 92 -9.52 -12.78 -9.69
C ALA A 92 -8.88 -11.43 -10.06
N ASP A 93 -8.99 -10.39 -9.22
CA ASP A 93 -8.28 -9.12 -9.43
C ASP A 93 -6.76 -9.32 -9.42
N TYR A 94 -6.23 -9.94 -8.37
CA TYR A 94 -4.81 -10.13 -8.19
C TYR A 94 -4.19 -10.98 -9.32
N LYS A 95 -4.82 -12.11 -9.68
CA LYS A 95 -4.30 -13.01 -10.72
C LYS A 95 -4.32 -12.39 -12.11
N LYS A 96 -5.22 -11.43 -12.41
CA LYS A 96 -5.17 -10.67 -13.67
C LYS A 96 -3.84 -9.96 -13.88
N LEU A 97 -3.16 -9.57 -12.80
CA LEU A 97 -1.84 -8.93 -12.82
C LEU A 97 -0.73 -9.97 -12.64
N PHE A 98 -0.83 -10.77 -11.59
CA PHE A 98 0.27 -11.64 -11.17
C PHE A 98 0.54 -12.78 -12.17
N ASP A 99 -0.48 -13.40 -12.76
CA ASP A 99 -0.29 -14.55 -13.66
C ASP A 99 0.28 -14.17 -15.05
N ARG A 100 0.42 -12.87 -15.36
CA ARG A 100 0.94 -12.39 -16.66
C ARG A 100 2.39 -12.81 -16.95
N VAL A 101 3.19 -13.05 -15.92
CA VAL A 101 4.62 -13.39 -16.05
C VAL A 101 4.95 -14.60 -15.19
N SER A 102 5.57 -15.59 -15.83
CA SER A 102 6.18 -16.75 -15.18
C SER A 102 7.67 -16.77 -15.49
N LEU A 103 8.50 -17.01 -14.46
CA LEU A 103 9.94 -17.18 -14.60
C LEU A 103 10.29 -18.59 -14.15
N ASN A 104 10.87 -19.38 -15.06
CA ASN A 104 11.27 -20.75 -14.80
C ASN A 104 12.78 -20.91 -15.06
N LEU A 105 13.56 -20.77 -14.00
CA LEU A 105 14.99 -21.03 -13.96
C LEU A 105 15.29 -22.52 -13.88
N LYS A 106 16.27 -22.97 -14.67
CA LYS A 106 16.70 -24.36 -14.71
C LYS A 106 17.19 -24.82 -13.33
N GLY A 107 16.69 -25.97 -12.88
CA GLY A 107 17.10 -26.58 -11.62
C GLY A 107 16.37 -26.03 -10.38
N ALA A 108 15.49 -25.05 -10.53
CA ALA A 108 14.63 -24.61 -9.45
C ALA A 108 13.72 -25.74 -8.96
N LYS A 109 13.68 -25.94 -7.65
CA LYS A 109 12.83 -26.92 -6.97
C LYS A 109 12.28 -26.31 -5.70
N PHE A 110 10.98 -26.45 -5.49
CA PHE A 110 10.34 -26.04 -4.24
C PHE A 110 10.89 -26.87 -3.08
N ASP A 111 11.35 -26.20 -2.03
CA ASP A 111 11.78 -26.83 -0.79
C ASP A 111 10.63 -26.77 0.23
N ALA A 112 9.94 -27.89 0.40
CA ALA A 112 8.84 -28.04 1.34
C ALA A 112 9.29 -28.26 2.80
N THR A 113 10.60 -28.41 3.04
CA THR A 113 11.16 -28.81 4.34
C THR A 113 11.73 -27.64 5.13
N ARG A 114 12.27 -26.63 4.43
CA ARG A 114 12.87 -25.45 5.05
C ARG A 114 12.01 -24.21 4.81
N PRO A 115 11.78 -23.37 5.85
CA PRO A 115 11.16 -22.07 5.65
C PRO A 115 12.09 -21.11 4.88
N THR A 116 11.51 -20.06 4.28
CA THR A 116 12.22 -19.13 3.38
C THR A 116 13.39 -18.41 4.06
N ASP A 117 13.31 -18.10 5.35
CA ASP A 117 14.40 -17.47 6.11
C ASP A 117 15.65 -18.36 6.17
N LYS A 118 15.46 -19.68 6.35
CA LYS A 118 16.57 -20.64 6.36
C LYS A 118 17.16 -20.86 4.97
N GLN A 119 16.31 -20.86 3.94
CA GLN A 119 16.78 -20.90 2.55
C GLN A 119 17.61 -19.67 2.20
N LEU A 120 17.18 -18.48 2.65
CA LEU A 120 17.89 -17.22 2.42
C LEU A 120 19.27 -17.21 3.08
N LEU A 121 19.36 -17.60 4.37
CA LEU A 121 20.64 -17.68 5.08
C LEU A 121 21.60 -18.69 4.44
N ALA A 122 21.08 -19.84 3.98
CA ALA A 122 21.91 -20.81 3.27
C ALA A 122 22.41 -20.27 1.93
N TYR A 123 21.57 -19.53 1.20
CA TYR A 123 21.96 -18.88 -0.06
C TYR A 123 23.01 -17.78 0.15
N SER A 124 22.86 -16.93 1.17
CA SER A 124 23.78 -15.82 1.43
C SER A 124 25.08 -16.23 2.11
N ASP A 125 24.99 -16.98 3.22
CA ASP A 125 26.12 -17.18 4.13
C ASP A 125 26.94 -18.41 3.75
N ASN A 126 26.28 -19.40 3.12
CA ASN A 126 26.91 -20.66 2.72
C ASN A 126 27.02 -20.82 1.19
N HIS A 127 26.61 -19.80 0.42
CA HIS A 127 26.64 -19.81 -1.05
C HIS A 127 25.90 -21.00 -1.69
N GLU A 128 24.82 -21.46 -1.04
CA GLU A 128 23.97 -22.52 -1.59
C GLU A 128 23.31 -22.03 -2.88
N SER A 129 23.41 -22.79 -3.97
CA SER A 129 22.66 -22.50 -5.19
C SER A 129 21.18 -22.80 -4.97
N ASN A 130 20.33 -21.77 -5.08
CA ASN A 130 18.87 -21.92 -4.94
C ASN A 130 18.11 -21.13 -6.02
N PRO A 131 18.02 -21.69 -7.26
CA PRO A 131 17.29 -21.04 -8.36
C PRO A 131 15.79 -20.88 -8.09
N TYR A 132 15.22 -21.60 -7.11
CA TYR A 132 13.84 -21.39 -6.70
C TYR A 132 13.69 -20.09 -5.88
N LEU A 133 14.63 -19.81 -4.97
CA LEU A 133 14.63 -18.57 -4.19
C LEU A 133 14.81 -17.34 -5.10
N GLU A 134 15.64 -17.44 -6.14
CA GLU A 134 15.81 -16.40 -7.16
C GLU A 134 14.48 -16.11 -7.90
N GLN A 135 13.72 -17.16 -8.28
CA GLN A 135 12.38 -17.00 -8.86
C GLN A 135 11.39 -16.36 -7.88
N LEU A 136 11.41 -16.83 -6.63
CA LEU A 136 10.55 -16.31 -5.57
C LEU A 136 10.82 -14.82 -5.36
N TYR A 137 12.08 -14.40 -5.33
CA TYR A 137 12.46 -13.00 -5.15
C TYR A 137 12.01 -12.12 -6.32
N PHE A 138 12.16 -12.59 -7.57
CA PHE A 138 11.63 -11.91 -8.75
C PHE A 138 10.10 -11.73 -8.66
N GLN A 139 9.37 -12.79 -8.33
CA GLN A 139 7.92 -12.71 -8.18
C GLN A 139 7.49 -11.87 -6.97
N TYR A 140 8.31 -11.83 -5.90
CA TYR A 140 8.04 -11.01 -4.74
C TYR A 140 8.08 -9.51 -5.07
N GLY A 141 9.01 -9.06 -5.91
CA GLY A 141 9.01 -7.67 -6.42
C GLY A 141 7.72 -7.31 -7.16
N ARG A 142 7.22 -8.21 -8.03
CA ARG A 142 5.93 -8.04 -8.72
C ARG A 142 4.76 -8.01 -7.74
N TYR A 143 4.74 -8.92 -6.77
CA TYR A 143 3.73 -8.96 -5.70
C TYR A 143 3.70 -7.65 -4.93
N LEU A 144 4.85 -7.14 -4.49
CA LEU A 144 4.94 -5.90 -3.71
C LEU A 144 4.41 -4.70 -4.49
N LEU A 145 4.73 -4.56 -5.78
CA LEU A 145 4.22 -3.46 -6.59
C LEU A 145 2.70 -3.55 -6.78
N ILE A 146 2.16 -4.75 -7.08
CA ILE A 146 0.71 -5.00 -7.16
C ILE A 146 0.00 -4.60 -5.87
N SER A 147 0.62 -4.89 -4.73
CA SER A 147 0.05 -4.65 -3.40
C SER A 147 0.22 -3.23 -2.87
N SER A 148 1.08 -2.40 -3.48
CA SER A 148 1.41 -1.06 -2.94
C SER A 148 1.15 0.11 -3.88
N SER A 149 0.95 -0.11 -5.18
CA SER A 149 0.75 0.98 -6.17
C SER A 149 -0.56 0.83 -6.93
N ARG A 150 -1.69 0.98 -6.22
CA ARG A 150 -3.05 0.92 -6.81
C ARG A 150 -3.88 2.19 -6.54
N THR A 151 -3.48 2.99 -5.57
CA THR A 151 -4.18 4.21 -5.17
C THR A 151 -3.78 5.36 -6.08
N LYS A 152 -4.75 6.00 -6.76
CA LYS A 152 -4.47 7.11 -7.67
C LYS A 152 -3.71 8.23 -6.94
N GLY A 153 -2.61 8.69 -7.55
CA GLY A 153 -1.78 9.78 -7.02
C GLY A 153 -0.95 9.44 -5.78
N VAL A 154 -1.04 8.20 -5.26
CA VAL A 154 -0.28 7.77 -4.08
C VAL A 154 0.57 6.56 -4.48
N PRO A 155 1.79 6.78 -5.01
CA PRO A 155 2.69 5.71 -5.40
C PRO A 155 3.25 4.96 -4.18
N ALA A 156 3.84 3.77 -4.42
CA ALA A 156 4.68 3.08 -3.46
C ALA A 156 5.83 3.98 -2.97
N ASN A 157 5.87 4.27 -1.67
CA ASN A 157 6.93 5.07 -1.04
C ASN A 157 8.16 4.21 -0.68
N LEU A 158 9.11 4.74 0.09
CA LEU A 158 10.33 4.02 0.53
C LEU A 158 10.06 2.66 1.22
N GLN A 159 8.86 2.43 1.73
CA GLN A 159 8.44 1.19 2.39
C GLN A 159 7.20 0.57 1.73
N GLY A 160 6.85 0.98 0.51
CA GLY A 160 5.59 0.62 -0.15
C GLY A 160 4.39 1.20 0.62
N LEU A 161 3.77 0.37 1.47
CA LEU A 161 2.71 0.76 2.40
C LEU A 161 2.97 0.26 3.84
N TRP A 162 4.10 -0.40 4.09
CA TRP A 162 4.34 -1.16 5.32
C TRP A 162 5.29 -0.43 6.26
N ALA A 163 4.74 0.46 7.10
CA ALA A 163 5.50 1.28 8.04
C ALA A 163 5.05 1.07 9.49
N PRO A 164 5.73 0.22 10.28
CA PRO A 164 5.34 -0.04 11.68
C PRO A 164 5.75 1.10 12.63
N ALA A 165 6.67 1.96 12.22
CA ALA A 165 7.17 3.05 13.05
C ALA A 165 6.34 4.32 12.84
N LEU A 166 5.94 4.97 13.94
CA LEU A 166 5.28 6.28 13.90
C LEU A 166 6.13 7.34 13.17
N ARG A 167 7.46 7.24 13.30
CA ARG A 167 8.43 8.06 12.56
C ARG A 167 9.32 7.14 11.75
N SER A 168 8.94 6.92 10.50
CA SER A 168 9.69 6.09 9.56
C SER A 168 11.08 6.67 9.26
N PRO A 169 12.11 5.81 9.06
CA PRO A 169 13.38 6.22 8.48
C PRO A 169 13.16 7.01 7.18
N TRP A 170 13.85 8.14 7.04
CA TRP A 170 13.65 9.10 5.95
C TRP A 170 12.16 9.46 5.71
N ARG A 171 11.36 9.48 6.78
CA ARG A 171 9.91 9.76 6.78
C ARG A 171 9.05 8.78 5.98
N GLY A 172 9.62 7.73 5.38
CA GLY A 172 8.88 6.89 4.44
C GLY A 172 8.28 7.69 3.27
N ASN A 173 8.92 8.80 2.90
CA ASN A 173 8.44 9.70 1.84
C ASN A 173 8.86 9.20 0.45
N TYR A 174 8.85 10.09 -0.55
CA TYR A 174 9.38 9.81 -1.87
C TYR A 174 10.73 10.49 -2.05
N THR A 175 11.79 9.69 -2.09
CA THR A 175 13.13 10.14 -2.49
C THR A 175 13.26 9.97 -4.01
N ILE A 176 13.35 11.07 -4.74
CA ILE A 176 13.22 11.17 -6.21
C ILE A 176 14.56 11.48 -6.89
N ASN A 177 15.62 10.86 -6.37
CA ASN A 177 16.93 10.87 -7.00
C ASN A 177 17.49 9.45 -7.23
N ILE A 178 16.70 8.42 -6.91
CA ILE A 178 16.94 7.01 -7.20
C ILE A 178 15.77 6.13 -6.71
N ASN A 179 15.27 6.35 -5.50
CA ASN A 179 14.44 5.35 -4.81
C ASN A 179 13.02 5.22 -5.39
N LEU A 180 12.36 6.36 -5.65
CA LEU A 180 11.05 6.31 -6.30
C LEU A 180 11.21 5.71 -7.70
N GLU A 181 12.23 6.11 -8.45
CA GLU A 181 12.48 5.58 -9.78
C GLU A 181 12.71 4.06 -9.75
N GLU A 182 13.53 3.58 -8.81
CA GLU A 182 13.84 2.16 -8.60
C GLU A 182 12.61 1.33 -8.25
N ASN A 183 11.69 1.86 -7.43
CA ASN A 183 10.42 1.21 -7.13
C ASN A 183 9.62 0.84 -8.40
N TYR A 184 9.77 1.63 -9.48
CA TYR A 184 8.99 1.48 -10.71
C TYR A 184 9.77 0.94 -11.91
N TRP A 185 11.08 0.73 -11.81
CA TRP A 185 11.85 0.01 -12.84
C TRP A 185 11.21 -1.30 -13.30
N PRO A 186 10.64 -2.16 -12.42
CA PRO A 186 10.04 -3.40 -12.87
C PRO A 186 8.65 -3.21 -13.51
N ALA A 187 7.99 -2.06 -13.37
CA ALA A 187 6.57 -1.92 -13.73
C ALA A 187 6.29 -2.32 -15.19
N GLU A 188 7.03 -1.74 -16.13
CA GLU A 188 6.84 -2.02 -17.57
C GLU A 188 7.38 -3.39 -17.96
N ILE A 189 8.64 -3.69 -17.60
CA ILE A 189 9.32 -4.91 -18.04
C ILE A 189 8.78 -6.19 -17.38
N ALA A 190 8.08 -6.07 -16.24
CA ALA A 190 7.42 -7.17 -15.55
C ALA A 190 5.90 -7.21 -15.78
N ASN A 191 5.43 -6.49 -16.81
CA ASN A 191 4.06 -6.51 -17.34
C ASN A 191 3.00 -6.04 -16.33
N LEU A 192 3.28 -4.88 -15.71
CA LEU A 192 2.48 -4.21 -14.68
C LEU A 192 2.35 -2.70 -14.96
N SER A 193 2.35 -2.29 -16.23
CA SER A 193 2.35 -0.89 -16.68
C SER A 193 1.26 -0.03 -16.03
N GLU A 194 0.06 -0.60 -15.80
CA GLU A 194 -1.03 0.15 -15.17
C GLU A 194 -0.74 0.59 -13.73
N LEU A 195 0.27 -0.02 -13.08
CA LEU A 195 0.67 0.32 -11.73
C LEU A 195 1.58 1.55 -11.66
N VAL A 196 1.96 2.14 -12.79
CA VAL A 196 2.70 3.42 -12.86
C VAL A 196 1.75 4.61 -12.67
N ALA A 197 0.44 4.45 -12.94
CA ALA A 197 -0.54 5.55 -12.89
C ALA A 197 -0.54 6.37 -11.57
N PRO A 198 -0.27 5.80 -10.38
CA PRO A 198 -0.08 6.60 -9.16
C PRO A 198 1.08 7.59 -9.22
N VAL A 199 2.18 7.27 -9.92
CA VAL A 199 3.33 8.16 -10.12
C VAL A 199 2.94 9.36 -10.98
N ASP A 200 2.11 9.15 -12.02
CA ASP A 200 1.65 10.25 -12.88
C ASP A 200 0.93 11.32 -12.05
N GLY A 201 0.06 10.91 -11.13
CA GLY A 201 -0.63 11.85 -10.23
C GLY A 201 0.32 12.58 -9.28
N LEU A 202 1.37 11.92 -8.77
CA LEU A 202 2.41 12.58 -7.97
C LEU A 202 3.18 13.62 -8.81
N VAL A 203 3.57 13.27 -10.04
CA VAL A 203 4.29 14.17 -10.97
C VAL A 203 3.41 15.36 -11.36
N GLU A 204 2.11 15.16 -11.59
CA GLU A 204 1.15 16.23 -11.82
C GLU A 204 1.10 17.20 -10.64
N GLY A 205 0.99 16.67 -9.40
CA GLY A 205 1.00 17.49 -8.19
C GLY A 205 2.31 18.25 -7.99
N MET A 206 3.45 17.59 -8.21
CA MET A 206 4.77 18.22 -8.18
C MET A 206 4.93 19.30 -9.26
N ALA A 207 4.33 19.14 -10.44
CA ALA A 207 4.40 20.16 -11.48
C ALA A 207 3.64 21.43 -11.09
N VAL A 208 2.53 21.30 -10.35
CA VAL A 208 1.76 22.42 -9.81
C VAL A 208 2.56 23.15 -8.72
N THR A 209 3.00 22.43 -7.69
CA THR A 209 3.73 23.04 -6.56
C THR A 209 5.14 23.48 -6.95
N GLY A 210 5.81 22.73 -7.82
CA GLY A 210 7.17 22.99 -8.30
C GLY A 210 7.29 24.23 -9.19
N ARG A 211 6.19 24.74 -9.77
CA ARG A 211 6.19 26.04 -10.46
C ARG A 211 6.48 27.18 -9.47
N HIS A 212 5.90 27.11 -8.28
CA HIS A 212 6.17 28.07 -7.21
C HIS A 212 7.66 28.02 -6.83
N ASN A 213 8.21 26.82 -6.66
CA ASN A 213 9.64 26.64 -6.35
C ASN A 213 10.56 27.20 -7.44
N ALA A 214 10.26 26.92 -8.72
CA ALA A 214 11.06 27.40 -9.85
C ALA A 214 11.14 28.94 -9.90
N GLN A 215 10.01 29.61 -9.67
CA GLN A 215 9.96 31.05 -9.64
C GLN A 215 10.68 31.63 -8.41
N HIS A 216 10.42 31.10 -7.21
CA HIS A 216 10.89 31.71 -5.97
C HIS A 216 12.38 31.46 -5.70
N PHE A 217 12.90 30.29 -6.06
CA PHE A 217 14.30 29.95 -5.83
C PHE A 217 15.21 30.30 -7.01
N TYR A 218 14.69 30.29 -8.24
CA TYR A 218 15.53 30.41 -9.44
C TYR A 218 15.09 31.53 -10.41
N GLY A 219 14.00 32.25 -10.14
CA GLY A 219 13.51 33.31 -11.03
C GLY A 219 13.03 32.81 -12.39
N ILE A 220 12.64 31.52 -12.48
CA ILE A 220 12.18 30.91 -13.73
C ILE A 220 10.66 31.03 -13.83
N ASP A 221 10.18 31.80 -14.80
CA ASP A 221 8.74 32.04 -15.01
C ASP A 221 8.01 30.95 -15.81
N LYS A 222 8.75 30.01 -16.41
CA LYS A 222 8.19 28.90 -17.21
C LYS A 222 8.85 27.57 -16.86
N GLY A 223 8.03 26.60 -16.49
CA GLY A 223 8.47 25.27 -16.06
C GLY A 223 8.17 25.02 -14.58
N TRP A 224 8.76 23.98 -14.04
CA TRP A 224 8.68 23.61 -12.63
C TRP A 224 9.98 22.88 -12.23
N CYS A 225 10.28 22.85 -10.94
CA CYS A 225 11.40 22.07 -10.41
C CYS A 225 11.02 21.42 -9.07
N ALA A 226 11.68 20.31 -8.76
CA ALA A 226 11.62 19.64 -7.47
C ALA A 226 13.02 19.43 -6.90
N GLY A 227 13.13 19.32 -5.58
CA GLY A 227 14.34 18.86 -4.91
C GLY A 227 14.46 17.33 -4.94
N HIS A 228 15.36 16.75 -4.13
CA HIS A 228 15.55 15.30 -4.10
C HIS A 228 14.46 14.52 -3.35
N ASN A 229 13.57 15.20 -2.62
CA ASN A 229 12.51 14.58 -1.80
C ASN A 229 11.17 15.30 -2.01
N THR A 230 10.07 14.54 -1.94
CA THR A 230 8.69 15.03 -1.89
C THR A 230 7.82 14.15 -1.00
N ASP A 231 6.65 14.65 -0.62
CA ASP A 231 5.51 13.92 -0.04
C ASP A 231 4.27 14.04 -0.96
N ALA A 232 3.16 13.40 -0.56
CA ALA A 232 1.86 13.42 -1.24
C ALA A 232 0.82 14.16 -0.39
#